data_AF-A0A1R4GXQ2-F1
#
_entry.id   AF-A0A1R4GXQ2-F1
#
_cell.length_a   1.000
_cell.length_b   1.000
_cell.length_c   1.000
_cell.angle_alpha   90.00
_cell.angle_beta   90.00
_cell.angle_gamma   90.00
#
_symmetry.space_group_name_H-M   'P 1'
#
loop_
_entity.id
_entity.type
_entity.pdbx_description
1 polymer ?
#
loop_
_entity_poly.entity_id
_entity_poly.type
_entity_poly.pdbx_seq_one_letter_code
_entity_poly.pdbx_strand_id
1 'polypeptide(L)' 'MGYRVDEIELDEKNGRGIFEIEAKRGGQEYEIELGYPNLNVIKIEKD' A
#
# COMPACT_ATOMS: atom_id res chain seq x y z
N MET A 1 -10.78 10.63 9.34
CA MET A 1 -10.93 9.17 9.22
C MET A 1 -9.83 8.66 8.32
N GLY A 2 -8.82 8.01 8.90
CA GLY A 2 -7.72 7.39 8.15
C GLY A 2 -8.07 5.98 7.70
N TYR A 3 -7.08 5.30 7.12
CA TYR A 3 -7.14 3.87 6.83
C TYR A 3 -6.80 3.07 8.09
N ARG A 4 -7.43 1.91 8.26
CA ARG A 4 -7.00 0.86 9.19
C ARG A 4 -6.12 -0.09 8.38
N VAL A 5 -4.84 -0.18 8.72
CA VAL A 5 -3.93 -1.10 8.05
C VAL A 5 -4.11 -2.49 8.63
N ASP A 6 -4.27 -3.48 7.76
CA ASP A 6 -4.39 -4.88 8.13
C ASP A 6 -3.05 -5.61 7.87
N GLU A 7 -2.40 -5.35 6.73
CA GLU A 7 -1.11 -5.96 6.36
C GLU A 7 -0.16 -4.96 5.67
N ILE A 8 1.15 -5.17 5.83
CA ILE A 8 2.22 -4.43 5.16
C ILE A 8 3.29 -5.44 4.75
N GLU A 9 3.55 -5.54 3.46
CA GLU A 9 4.62 -6.35 2.90
C GLU A 9 5.62 -5.47 2.14
N LEU A 10 6.89 -5.86 2.15
CA LEU A 10 7.93 -5.23 1.33
C LEU A 10 8.36 -6.22 0.26
N ASP A 11 8.10 -5.87 -1.00
CA ASP A 11 8.50 -6.64 -2.16
C ASP A 11 9.50 -5.85 -3.04
N GLU A 12 10.11 -6.52 -4.01
CA GLU A 12 11.01 -5.91 -4.98
C GLU A 12 10.48 -6.08 -6.41
N LYS A 13 10.13 -4.95 -7.04
CA LYS A 13 9.63 -4.90 -8.42
C LYS A 13 10.60 -4.14 -9.29
N ASN A 14 11.17 -4.82 -10.30
CA ASN A 14 12.18 -4.24 -11.21
C ASN A 14 13.41 -3.66 -10.47
N GLY A 15 13.90 -4.34 -9.43
CA GLY A 15 15.04 -3.89 -8.64
C GLY A 15 14.76 -2.67 -7.76
N ARG A 16 13.48 -2.36 -7.50
CA ARG A 16 13.06 -1.31 -6.58
C ARG A 16 12.13 -1.90 -5.52
N GLY A 17 12.38 -1.56 -4.26
CA GLY A 17 11.49 -1.92 -3.17
C GLY A 17 10.14 -1.21 -3.30
N ILE A 18 9.06 -1.93 -3.05
CA ILE A 18 7.69 -1.44 -3.00
C ILE A 18 7.04 -2.00 -1.73
N PHE A 19 6.34 -1.15 -0.99
CA PHE A 19 5.44 -1.60 0.06
C PHE A 19 4.07 -1.84 -0.53
N GLU A 20 3.55 -3.04 -0.36
CA GLU A 20 2.16 -3.39 -0.63
C GLU A 20 1.41 -3.38 0.70
N ILE A 21 0.33 -2.60 0.77
CA ILE A 21 -0.39 -2.33 2.01
C ILE A 21 -1.86 -2.64 1.79
N GLU A 22 -2.38 -3.60 2.55
CA GLU A 22 -3.81 -3.88 2.62
C GLU A 22 -4.43 -3.05 3.75
N ALA A 23 -5.46 -2.27 3.43
CA ALA A 23 -6.08 -1.38 4.39
C ALA A 23 -7.58 -1.18 4.19
N LYS A 24 -8.29 -0.94 5.29
CA LYS A 24 -9.73 -0.71 5.31
C LYS A 24 -10.08 0.73 5.62
N ARG A 25 -11.03 1.30 4.87
CA ARG A 25 -11.59 2.62 5.16
C ARG A 25 -13.07 2.65 4.84
N GLY A 26 -13.89 3.00 5.84
CA GLY A 26 -15.35 3.07 5.67
C GLY A 26 -15.99 1.74 5.29
N GLY A 27 -15.41 0.60 5.73
CA GLY A 27 -15.88 -0.74 5.39
C GLY A 27 -15.46 -1.23 3.99
N GLN A 28 -14.64 -0.48 3.27
CA GLN A 28 -14.08 -0.87 1.97
C GLN A 28 -12.61 -1.23 2.13
N GLU A 29 -12.15 -2.20 1.36
CA GLU A 29 -10.77 -2.67 1.30
C GLU A 29 -10.02 -1.89 0.22
N TYR A 30 -8.73 -1.66 0.46
CA TYR A 30 -7.86 -0.89 -0.40
C TYR A 30 -6.49 -1.55 -0.42
N GLU A 31 -5.92 -1.60 -1.61
CA GLU A 31 -4.53 -1.95 -1.86
C GLU A 31 -3.77 -0.64 -2.13
N ILE A 32 -2.70 -0.40 -1.37
CA ILE A 32 -1.88 0.80 -1.49
C ILE A 32 -0.43 0.37 -1.75
N GLU A 33 0.13 0.81 -2.88
CA GLU A 33 1.54 0.60 -3.20
C GLU A 33 2.35 1.88 -2.91
N LEU A 34 3.40 1.78 -2.09
CA LEU A 34 4.34 2.88 -1.82
C LEU A 34 5.75 2.52 -2.31
N GLY A 35 6.43 3.45 -2.96
CA GLY A 35 7.81 3.25 -3.41
C GLY A 35 8.83 3.40 -2.27
N TYR A 36 9.80 2.49 -2.19
CA TYR A 36 10.97 2.64 -1.31
C TYR A 36 12.09 3.43 -2.03
N PRO A 37 12.86 4.30 -1.33
CA PRO A 37 12.83 4.60 0.10
C PRO A 37 11.99 5.83 0.49
N ASN A 38 11.49 6.59 -0.48
CA ASN A 38 10.84 7.88 -0.23
C ASN A 38 9.36 7.78 0.19
N LEU A 39 8.78 6.57 0.14
CA LEU A 39 7.38 6.26 0.46
C LEU A 39 6.37 7.05 -0.37
N ASN A 40 6.73 7.38 -1.62
CA ASN A 40 5.80 7.99 -2.55
C ASN A 40 4.66 7.03 -2.86
N VAL A 41 3.43 7.53 -2.90
CA VAL A 41 2.27 6.75 -3.36
C VAL A 41 2.43 6.45 -4.84
N ILE A 42 2.55 5.17 -5.18
CA ILE A 42 2.57 4.68 -6.56
C ILE A 42 1.15 4.39 -7.03
N LYS A 43 0.36 3.74 -6.17
CA LYS A 43 -0.99 3.27 -6.49
C LYS A 43 -1.87 3.25 -5.26
N ILE A 44 -3.15 3.57 -5.46
CA ILE A 44 -4.23 3.30 -4.51
C ILE A 44 -5.35 2.69 -5.33
N GLU A 45 -5.66 1.43 -5.09
CA GLU A 45 -6.77 0.71 -5.70
C GLU A 45 -7.78 0.32 -4.64
N LYS A 46 -9.06 0.35 -5.02
CA LYS A 46 -10.14 -0.14 -4.18
C LYS A 46 -10.46 -1.54 -4.65
N ASP A 47 -10.50 -2.48 -3.71
CA ASP A 47 -11.05 -3.83 -3.92
C ASP A 47 -12.59 -3.82 -3.86
#